data_AF-A0A7J8P275-F1
#
_entry.id   AF-A0A7J8P275-F1
#
_cell.length_a   1.000
_cell.length_b   1.000
_cell.length_c   1.000
_cell.angle_alpha   90.00
_cell.angle_beta   90.00
_cell.angle_gamma   90.00
#
_symmetry.space_group_name_H-M   'P 1'
#
loop_
_entity.id
_entity.type
_entity.pdbx_description
1 polymer ?
#
loop_
_entity_poly.entity_id
_entity_poly.type
_entity_poly.pdbx_seq_one_letter_code
_entity_poly.pdbx_strand_id
1 'polypeptide(L)'
;GELLSFLIEITADIFGIKDDKADGYLVDKVLDKTGMKGTGKWTVQQAADLSIAAPTIAASLDSRFLSGLKEERVEAAKVFKSGGFGDVLTDQVVDKARLIDDVRQALYASKICSYAQGMNLIRAKSIEKGWDLKLGELARIWKGGCIIRAIFLDRIKKAYDRNSDLANLLVDPEFAKEIIDRQSAWRRVVCLAINSGISTPGMSASLAYFDTYRRERVPANLVQAQRDYFGAHTYERVDMDGSFHTEWFKIAKKLKD
;
A
#
# COMPACT_ATOMS: atom_id res chain seq x y z
N GLY A 1 -0.46 -9.95 -20.71
CA GLY A 1 -1.66 -9.50 -19.96
C GLY A 1 -1.47 -8.11 -19.41
N GLU A 2 -2.42 -7.62 -18.61
CA GLU A 2 -2.46 -6.27 -18.03
C GLU A 2 -1.29 -5.92 -17.09
N LEU A 3 -0.62 -6.93 -16.54
CA LEU A 3 0.59 -6.77 -15.73
C LEU A 3 1.88 -6.59 -16.53
N LEU A 4 1.84 -6.66 -17.87
CA LEU A 4 3.02 -6.57 -18.72
C LEU A 4 3.87 -5.34 -18.38
N SER A 5 5.06 -5.60 -17.86
CA SER A 5 6.00 -4.59 -17.36
C SER A 5 7.38 -5.20 -17.21
N PHE A 6 8.40 -4.34 -17.24
CA PHE A 6 9.79 -4.78 -17.11
C PHE A 6 10.04 -5.56 -15.82
N LEU A 7 9.46 -5.14 -14.69
CA LEU A 7 9.62 -5.85 -13.43
C LEU A 7 8.97 -7.24 -13.43
N ILE A 8 7.86 -7.44 -14.13
CA ILE A 8 7.22 -8.76 -14.25
C ILE A 8 8.04 -9.67 -15.16
N GLU A 9 8.57 -9.13 -16.26
CA GLU A 9 9.46 -9.81 -17.20
C GLU A 9 10.72 -10.34 -16.50
N ILE A 10 11.51 -9.47 -15.87
CA ILE A 10 12.74 -9.92 -15.18
C ILE A 10 12.43 -10.85 -14.00
N THR A 11 11.26 -10.71 -13.36
CA THR A 11 10.85 -11.62 -12.27
C THR A 11 10.62 -13.03 -12.82
N ALA A 12 9.97 -13.15 -13.98
CA ALA A 12 9.77 -14.43 -14.65
C ALA A 12 11.11 -15.06 -15.06
N ASP A 13 12.04 -14.27 -15.60
CA ASP A 13 13.38 -14.73 -15.96
C ASP A 13 14.15 -15.22 -14.72
N ILE A 14 14.16 -14.44 -13.64
CA ILE A 14 14.85 -14.78 -12.37
C ILE A 14 14.39 -16.14 -11.83
N PHE A 15 13.08 -16.41 -11.83
CA PHE A 15 12.55 -17.71 -11.37
C PHE A 15 12.94 -18.89 -12.27
N GLY A 16 13.34 -18.63 -13.52
CA GLY A 16 13.82 -19.66 -14.46
C GLY A 16 15.31 -19.98 -14.35
N ILE A 17 16.11 -19.18 -13.63
CA ILE A 17 17.56 -19.35 -13.56
C ILE A 17 17.93 -20.43 -12.53
N LYS A 18 18.56 -21.51 -13.02
CA LYS A 18 19.18 -22.55 -12.17
C LYS A 18 20.45 -22.02 -11.51
N ASP A 19 20.74 -22.49 -10.31
CA ASP A 19 22.01 -22.21 -9.66
C ASP A 19 23.15 -22.96 -10.39
N ASP A 20 24.29 -22.29 -10.58
CA ASP A 20 25.46 -22.85 -11.28
C ASP A 20 26.42 -23.57 -10.32
N LYS A 21 26.16 -23.49 -9.01
CA LYS A 21 27.03 -24.01 -7.95
C LYS A 21 26.41 -25.13 -7.12
N ALA A 22 25.08 -25.25 -7.09
CA ALA A 22 24.35 -26.28 -6.36
C ALA A 22 23.01 -26.62 -7.02
N ASP A 23 22.35 -27.67 -6.53
CA ASP A 23 21.02 -28.04 -7.00
C ASP A 23 19.96 -26.98 -6.62
N GLY A 24 19.02 -26.75 -7.55
CA GLY A 24 17.88 -25.86 -7.38
C GLY A 24 17.96 -24.60 -8.26
N TYR A 25 17.19 -23.57 -7.88
CA TYR A 25 17.16 -22.29 -8.56
C TYR A 25 18.02 -21.26 -7.83
N LEU A 26 18.63 -20.34 -8.58
CA LEU A 26 19.54 -19.33 -8.02
C LEU A 26 18.83 -18.45 -6.98
N VAL A 27 17.57 -18.08 -7.23
CA VAL A 27 16.79 -17.22 -6.33
C VAL A 27 16.66 -17.80 -4.91
N ASP A 28 16.62 -19.13 -4.77
CA ASP A 28 16.53 -19.82 -3.47
C ASP A 28 17.85 -19.77 -2.69
N LYS A 29 18.97 -19.45 -3.37
CA LYS A 29 20.29 -19.31 -2.77
C LYS A 29 20.64 -17.85 -2.45
N VAL A 30 19.86 -16.89 -2.93
CA VAL A 30 20.09 -15.47 -2.66
C VAL A 30 19.71 -15.14 -1.22
N LEU A 31 20.60 -14.48 -0.49
CA LEU A 31 20.33 -14.03 0.87
C LEU A 31 19.14 -13.03 0.88
N ASP A 32 18.15 -13.30 1.73
CA ASP A 32 16.94 -12.50 1.96
C ASP A 32 17.21 -11.23 2.78
N LYS A 33 18.27 -10.50 2.44
CA LYS A 33 18.71 -9.26 3.08
C LYS A 33 18.93 -8.21 2.02
N THR A 34 18.04 -7.21 1.96
CA THR A 34 18.11 -6.18 0.92
C THR A 34 18.79 -4.91 1.41
N GLY A 35 19.65 -4.33 0.58
CA GLY A 35 20.19 -2.99 0.78
C GLY A 35 19.27 -1.90 0.22
N MET A 36 19.59 -0.63 0.51
CA MET A 36 18.92 0.52 -0.12
C MET A 36 19.87 1.70 -0.31
N LYS A 37 19.63 2.47 -1.37
CA LYS A 37 20.42 3.66 -1.73
C LYS A 37 19.76 4.99 -1.31
N GLY A 38 18.74 4.95 -0.45
CA GLY A 38 18.11 6.13 0.15
C GLY A 38 16.89 6.72 -0.58
N THR A 39 16.76 6.56 -1.90
CA THR A 39 15.68 7.20 -2.68
C THR A 39 14.27 6.85 -2.20
N GLY A 40 14.02 5.59 -1.83
CA GLY A 40 12.72 5.18 -1.26
C GLY A 40 12.42 5.83 0.09
N LYS A 41 13.43 6.05 0.94
CA LYS A 41 13.30 6.77 2.22
C LYS A 41 12.90 8.22 1.96
N TRP A 42 13.53 8.89 1.00
CA TRP A 42 13.20 10.28 0.66
C TRP A 42 11.76 10.44 0.21
N THR A 43 11.23 9.50 -0.59
CA THR A 43 9.81 9.53 -1.00
C THR A 43 8.87 9.45 0.20
N VAL A 44 9.13 8.57 1.16
CA VAL A 44 8.31 8.44 2.38
C VAL A 44 8.42 9.68 3.27
N GLN A 45 9.62 10.26 3.38
CA GLN A 45 9.82 11.52 4.12
C GLN A 45 9.03 12.67 3.48
N GLN A 46 9.11 12.84 2.15
CA GLN A 46 8.33 13.86 1.46
C GLN A 46 6.81 13.64 1.58
N ALA A 47 6.37 12.38 1.61
CA ALA A 47 4.95 12.07 1.85
C ALA A 47 4.49 12.55 3.24
N ALA A 48 5.30 12.32 4.27
CA ALA A 48 5.03 12.81 5.61
C ALA A 48 5.05 14.36 5.68
N ASP A 49 6.06 15.01 5.10
CA ASP A 49 6.20 16.47 5.08
C ASP A 49 4.98 17.16 4.44
N LEU A 50 4.38 16.52 3.43
CA LEU A 50 3.23 17.04 2.70
C LEU A 50 1.88 16.58 3.24
N SER A 51 1.85 15.81 4.34
CA SER A 51 0.63 15.17 4.86
C SER A 51 -0.10 14.30 3.81
N ILE A 52 0.65 13.61 2.94
CA ILE A 52 0.10 12.72 1.90
C ILE A 52 0.30 11.26 2.32
N ALA A 53 -0.80 10.51 2.41
CA ALA A 53 -0.75 9.09 2.71
C ALA A 53 -0.15 8.28 1.55
N ALA A 54 0.99 7.63 1.79
CA ALA A 54 1.64 6.69 0.86
C ALA A 54 1.96 5.33 1.52
N PRO A 55 0.97 4.66 2.14
CA PRO A 55 1.20 3.48 2.96
C PRO A 55 1.76 2.28 2.20
N THR A 56 1.46 2.14 0.90
CA THR A 56 2.01 1.05 0.08
C THR A 56 3.52 1.23 -0.14
N ILE A 57 3.95 2.47 -0.39
CA ILE A 57 5.36 2.81 -0.57
C ILE A 57 6.10 2.67 0.77
N ALA A 58 5.50 3.14 1.88
CA ALA A 58 6.05 2.96 3.22
C ALA A 58 6.20 1.47 3.59
N ALA A 59 5.17 0.66 3.37
CA ALA A 59 5.22 -0.78 3.61
C ALA A 59 6.33 -1.48 2.81
N SER A 60 6.59 -1.02 1.58
CA SER A 60 7.71 -1.54 0.76
C SER A 60 9.07 -1.20 1.35
N LEU A 61 9.21 -0.05 2.02
CA LEU A 61 10.43 0.39 2.69
C LEU A 61 10.63 -0.39 4.00
N ASP A 62 9.58 -0.52 4.81
CA ASP A 62 9.61 -1.28 6.07
C ASP A 62 9.95 -2.75 5.83
N SER A 63 9.43 -3.35 4.76
CA SER A 63 9.79 -4.71 4.35
C SER A 63 11.29 -4.87 4.12
N ARG A 64 11.95 -3.84 3.58
CA ARG A 64 13.41 -3.84 3.39
C ARG A 64 14.14 -3.70 4.72
N PHE A 65 13.70 -2.79 5.59
CA PHE A 65 14.26 -2.65 6.94
C PHE A 65 14.22 -3.97 7.71
N LEU A 66 13.06 -4.63 7.73
CA LEU A 66 12.89 -5.93 8.37
C LEU A 66 13.74 -7.03 7.71
N SER A 67 13.88 -7.02 6.38
CA SER A 67 14.80 -7.95 5.69
C SER A 67 16.25 -7.77 6.13
N GLY A 68 16.64 -6.52 6.45
CA GLY A 68 17.96 -6.13 6.95
C GLY A 68 18.34 -6.82 8.27
N LEU A 69 17.35 -7.04 9.14
CA LEU A 69 17.49 -7.63 10.47
C LEU A 69 17.60 -9.16 10.43
N LYS A 70 18.42 -9.71 9.51
CA LYS A 70 18.46 -11.16 9.25
C LYS A 70 18.82 -11.98 10.49
N GLU A 71 19.85 -11.60 11.23
CA GLU A 71 20.28 -12.32 12.44
C GLU A 71 19.17 -12.30 13.50
N GLU A 72 18.58 -11.13 13.77
CA GLU A 72 17.46 -10.99 14.72
C GLU A 72 16.24 -11.82 14.30
N ARG A 73 15.88 -11.84 13.01
CA ARG A 73 14.77 -12.67 12.49
C ARG A 73 15.03 -14.16 12.69
N VAL A 74 16.26 -14.61 12.51
CA VAL A 74 16.64 -16.02 12.73
C VAL A 74 16.53 -16.38 14.21
N GLU A 75 17.01 -15.54 15.12
CA GLU A 75 16.87 -15.79 16.57
C GLU A 75 15.40 -15.72 17.01
N ALA A 76 14.63 -14.73 16.52
CA ALA A 76 13.20 -14.63 16.79
C ALA A 76 12.45 -15.89 16.34
N ALA A 77 12.76 -16.45 15.17
CA ALA A 77 12.15 -17.68 14.69
C ALA A 77 12.39 -18.86 15.64
N LYS A 78 13.59 -18.97 16.25
CA LYS A 78 13.87 -19.99 17.26
C LYS A 78 13.04 -19.79 18.52
N VAL A 79 12.94 -18.54 18.99
CA VAL A 79 12.16 -18.18 20.19
C VAL A 79 10.70 -18.60 20.00
N PHE A 80 10.05 -18.14 18.92
CA PHE A 80 8.65 -18.47 18.67
C PHE A 80 8.41 -19.96 18.44
N LYS A 81 9.30 -20.64 17.71
CA LYS A 81 9.23 -22.09 17.53
C LYS A 81 9.35 -22.85 18.86
N SER A 82 10.26 -22.43 19.75
CA SER A 82 10.40 -23.03 21.08
C SER A 82 9.19 -22.77 21.99
N GLY A 83 8.49 -21.66 21.76
CA GLY A 83 7.21 -21.33 22.43
C GLY A 83 5.99 -22.05 21.86
N GLY A 84 6.16 -23.00 20.94
CA GLY A 84 5.06 -23.75 20.32
C GLY A 84 4.36 -23.01 19.17
N PHE A 85 4.87 -21.86 18.75
CA PHE A 85 4.34 -21.13 17.60
C PHE A 85 5.12 -21.49 16.33
N GLY A 86 4.58 -22.45 15.57
CA GLY A 86 5.12 -22.91 14.29
C GLY A 86 4.44 -22.25 13.07
N ASP A 87 4.62 -22.85 11.89
CA ASP A 87 3.96 -22.38 10.67
C ASP A 87 2.44 -22.49 10.80
N VAL A 88 1.73 -21.40 10.53
CA VAL A 88 0.27 -21.26 10.72
C VAL A 88 -0.51 -21.76 9.49
N LEU A 89 0.02 -22.72 8.74
CA LEU A 89 -0.62 -23.16 7.50
C LEU A 89 -2.06 -23.60 7.77
N THR A 90 -3.01 -22.89 7.15
CA THR A 90 -4.44 -23.15 7.33
C THR A 90 -4.82 -24.50 6.71
N ASP A 91 -5.73 -25.24 7.34
CA ASP A 91 -6.36 -26.44 6.78
C ASP A 91 -7.31 -26.14 5.61
N GLN A 92 -7.44 -24.87 5.22
CA GLN A 92 -8.28 -24.45 4.12
C GLN A 92 -7.78 -25.08 2.81
N VAL A 93 -8.65 -25.85 2.15
CA VAL A 93 -8.40 -26.38 0.81
C VAL A 93 -8.28 -25.22 -0.18
N VAL A 94 -7.12 -25.11 -0.82
CA VAL A 94 -6.82 -24.06 -1.80
C VAL A 94 -6.92 -24.62 -3.22
N ASP A 95 -7.85 -24.08 -4.01
CA ASP A 95 -7.81 -24.22 -5.47
C ASP A 95 -6.63 -23.39 -6.01
N LYS A 96 -5.58 -24.08 -6.45
CA LYS A 96 -4.36 -23.46 -6.94
C LYS A 96 -4.59 -22.56 -8.14
N ALA A 97 -5.43 -22.96 -9.10
CA ALA A 97 -5.68 -22.17 -10.30
C ALA A 97 -6.41 -20.87 -9.94
N ARG A 98 -7.41 -20.98 -9.07
CA ARG A 98 -8.12 -19.82 -8.53
C ARG A 98 -7.20 -18.90 -7.72
N LEU A 99 -6.34 -19.45 -6.86
CA LEU A 99 -5.42 -18.64 -6.07
C LEU A 99 -4.44 -17.86 -6.95
N ILE A 100 -3.91 -18.48 -8.01
CA ILE A 100 -3.02 -17.79 -8.97
C ILE A 100 -3.75 -16.60 -9.61
N ASP A 101 -4.99 -16.80 -10.04
CA ASP A 101 -5.78 -15.71 -10.62
C ASP A 101 -6.12 -14.62 -9.59
N ASP A 102 -6.45 -15.01 -8.37
CA ASP A 102 -6.75 -14.08 -7.29
C ASP A 102 -5.53 -13.23 -6.93
N VAL A 103 -4.34 -13.83 -6.86
CA VAL A 103 -3.06 -13.12 -6.63
C VAL A 103 -2.74 -12.17 -7.77
N ARG A 104 -2.96 -12.57 -9.03
CA ARG A 104 -2.82 -11.69 -10.21
C ARG A 104 -3.71 -10.45 -10.08
N GLN A 105 -4.99 -10.65 -9.73
CA GLN A 105 -5.94 -9.56 -9.53
C GLN A 105 -5.57 -8.66 -8.33
N ALA A 106 -5.16 -9.25 -7.20
CA ALA A 106 -4.72 -8.56 -6.00
C ALA A 106 -3.48 -7.68 -6.25
N LEU A 107 -2.49 -8.22 -6.96
CA LEU A 107 -1.28 -7.49 -7.35
C LEU A 107 -1.62 -6.29 -8.23
N TYR A 108 -2.51 -6.49 -9.21
CA TYR A 108 -2.92 -5.43 -10.10
C TYR A 108 -3.69 -4.31 -9.36
N ALA A 109 -4.63 -4.65 -8.47
CA ALA A 109 -5.35 -3.67 -7.65
C ALA A 109 -4.40 -2.91 -6.70
N SER A 110 -3.45 -3.61 -6.08
CA SER A 110 -2.44 -3.01 -5.22
C SER A 110 -1.52 -2.07 -6.00
N LYS A 111 -1.18 -2.42 -7.25
CA LYS A 111 -0.40 -1.56 -8.15
C LYS A 111 -1.13 -0.25 -8.44
N ILE A 112 -2.43 -0.28 -8.74
CA ILE A 112 -3.24 0.95 -8.93
C ILE A 112 -3.13 1.85 -7.69
N CYS A 113 -3.31 1.30 -6.49
CA CYS A 113 -3.22 2.07 -5.24
C CYS A 113 -1.84 2.71 -5.04
N SER A 114 -0.76 1.98 -5.32
CA SER A 114 0.60 2.50 -5.20
C SER A 114 0.85 3.68 -6.16
N TYR A 115 0.41 3.55 -7.43
CA TYR A 115 0.50 4.65 -8.39
C TYR A 115 -0.38 5.82 -7.99
N ALA A 116 -1.61 5.59 -7.50
CA ALA A 116 -2.48 6.64 -7.00
C ALA A 116 -1.81 7.48 -5.89
N GLN A 117 -1.19 6.80 -4.91
CA GLN A 117 -0.44 7.43 -3.83
C GLN A 117 0.73 8.27 -4.36
N GLY A 118 1.53 7.72 -5.28
CA GLY A 118 2.66 8.42 -5.88
C GLY A 118 2.24 9.64 -6.72
N MET A 119 1.19 9.52 -7.52
CA MET A 119 0.68 10.63 -8.33
C MET A 119 0.11 11.76 -7.45
N ASN A 120 -0.58 11.43 -6.36
CA ASN A 120 -1.06 12.42 -5.38
C ASN A 120 0.10 13.14 -4.69
N LEU A 121 1.17 12.43 -4.36
CA LEU A 121 2.38 13.02 -3.77
C LEU A 121 3.03 14.03 -4.73
N ILE A 122 3.16 13.66 -6.01
CA ILE A 122 3.70 14.55 -7.04
C ILE A 122 2.79 15.77 -7.24
N ARG A 123 1.46 15.58 -7.26
CA ARG A 123 0.51 16.69 -7.35
C ARG A 123 0.68 17.66 -6.18
N ALA A 124 0.71 17.15 -4.95
CA ALA A 124 0.88 17.96 -3.75
C ALA A 124 2.19 18.76 -3.80
N LYS A 125 3.30 18.13 -4.19
CA LYS A 125 4.59 18.82 -4.36
C LYS A 125 4.54 19.88 -5.46
N SER A 126 3.88 19.59 -6.57
CA SER A 126 3.70 20.54 -7.67
C SER A 126 2.93 21.78 -7.23
N ILE A 127 1.90 21.61 -6.40
CA ILE A 127 1.12 22.71 -5.83
C ILE A 127 1.98 23.51 -4.84
N GLU A 128 2.66 22.84 -3.90
CA GLU A 128 3.54 23.48 -2.91
C GLU A 128 4.64 24.33 -3.56
N LYS A 129 5.18 23.87 -4.71
CA LYS A 129 6.27 24.53 -5.41
C LYS A 129 5.87 25.40 -6.60
N GLY A 130 4.58 25.44 -6.96
CA GLY A 130 4.11 26.17 -8.13
C GLY A 130 4.70 25.68 -9.46
N TRP A 131 4.99 24.38 -9.58
CA TRP A 131 5.67 23.81 -10.75
C TRP A 131 4.77 23.55 -11.97
N ASP A 132 3.45 23.58 -11.79
CA ASP A 132 2.46 23.26 -12.84
C ASP A 132 2.76 21.93 -13.59
N LEU A 133 3.17 20.89 -12.84
CA LEU A 133 3.51 19.59 -13.41
C LEU A 133 2.30 18.94 -14.08
N LYS A 134 2.48 18.51 -15.33
CA LYS A 134 1.46 17.76 -16.08
C LYS A 134 1.58 16.27 -15.80
N LEU A 135 0.74 15.77 -14.90
CA LEU A 135 0.77 14.38 -14.42
C LEU A 135 0.64 13.34 -15.54
N GLY A 136 -0.19 13.60 -16.57
CA GLY A 136 -0.28 12.74 -17.76
C GLY A 136 1.03 12.64 -18.54
N GLU A 137 1.76 13.75 -18.68
CA GLU A 137 3.05 13.76 -19.38
C GLU A 137 4.15 13.05 -18.59
N LEU A 138 4.12 13.13 -17.24
CA LEU A 138 5.00 12.33 -16.39
C LEU A 138 4.76 10.82 -16.61
N ALA A 139 3.49 10.40 -16.64
CA ALA A 139 3.15 9.02 -16.95
C ALA A 139 3.62 8.60 -18.35
N ARG A 140 3.53 9.49 -19.34
CA ARG A 140 4.02 9.24 -20.71
C ARG A 140 5.52 8.98 -20.74
N ILE A 141 6.34 9.82 -20.09
CA ILE A 141 7.81 9.66 -20.13
C ILE A 141 8.28 8.41 -19.37
N TRP A 142 7.52 7.91 -18.39
CA TRP A 142 7.83 6.66 -17.71
C TRP A 142 7.52 5.40 -18.55
N LYS A 143 6.86 5.53 -19.71
CA LYS A 143 6.51 4.37 -20.56
C LYS A 143 7.74 3.66 -21.13
N GLY A 144 8.90 4.31 -21.20
CA GLY A 144 10.13 3.76 -21.76
C GLY A 144 11.37 4.17 -20.98
N GLY A 145 12.45 3.38 -21.10
CA GLY A 145 13.75 3.68 -20.51
C GLY A 145 13.87 3.48 -19.00
N CYS A 146 12.82 3.74 -18.21
CA CYS A 146 12.86 3.57 -16.76
C CYS A 146 12.53 2.13 -16.31
N ILE A 147 12.77 1.84 -15.02
CA ILE A 147 12.54 0.52 -14.41
C ILE A 147 11.05 0.22 -14.25
N ILE A 148 10.21 1.23 -14.02
CA ILE A 148 8.77 1.05 -13.80
C ILE A 148 7.97 0.96 -15.12
N ARG A 149 8.65 0.92 -16.27
CA ARG A 149 8.01 0.89 -17.58
C ARG A 149 7.02 -0.28 -17.71
N ALA A 150 5.82 0.04 -18.14
CA ALA A 150 4.69 -0.89 -18.21
C ALA A 150 3.62 -0.36 -19.18
N ILE A 151 2.83 -1.28 -19.77
CA ILE A 151 1.63 -0.89 -20.53
C ILE A 151 0.62 -0.13 -19.66
N PHE A 152 0.67 -0.38 -18.34
CA PHE A 152 -0.12 0.30 -17.31
C PHE A 152 0.00 1.83 -17.35
N LEU A 153 1.17 2.37 -17.71
CA LEU A 153 1.41 3.81 -17.72
C LEU A 153 0.65 4.55 -18.83
N ASP A 154 0.34 3.86 -19.93
CA ASP A 154 -0.54 4.40 -20.98
C ASP A 154 -1.95 4.70 -20.44
N ARG A 155 -2.41 3.87 -19.50
CA ARG A 155 -3.72 4.03 -18.87
C ARG A 155 -3.75 5.17 -17.87
N ILE A 156 -2.67 5.36 -17.12
CA ILE A 156 -2.52 6.54 -16.26
C ILE A 156 -2.55 7.81 -17.11
N LYS A 157 -1.82 7.85 -18.23
CA LYS A 157 -1.87 8.99 -19.16
C LYS A 157 -3.31 9.24 -19.62
N LYS A 158 -4.01 8.22 -20.11
CA LYS A 158 -5.41 8.34 -20.56
C LYS A 158 -6.35 8.85 -19.47
N ALA A 159 -6.16 8.46 -18.21
CA ALA A 159 -6.94 8.98 -17.09
C ALA A 159 -6.74 10.49 -16.90
N TYR A 160 -5.50 10.98 -17.01
CA TYR A 160 -5.21 12.42 -16.95
C TYR A 160 -5.56 13.18 -18.24
N ASP A 161 -5.59 12.51 -19.40
CA ASP A 161 -6.11 13.10 -20.64
C ASP A 161 -7.63 13.31 -20.55
N ARG A 162 -8.36 12.41 -19.87
CA ARG A 162 -9.79 12.55 -19.59
C ARG A 162 -10.08 13.66 -18.59
N ASN A 163 -9.27 13.76 -17.54
CA ASN A 163 -9.40 14.76 -16.49
C ASN A 163 -8.02 15.17 -15.96
N SER A 164 -7.53 16.34 -16.36
CA SER A 164 -6.24 16.86 -15.89
C SER A 164 -6.22 17.16 -14.39
N ASP A 165 -7.39 17.47 -13.82
CA ASP A 165 -7.57 17.83 -12.41
C ASP A 165 -8.00 16.65 -11.55
N LEU A 166 -7.76 15.43 -12.03
CA LEU A 166 -8.14 14.19 -11.35
C LEU A 166 -7.56 14.16 -9.92
N ALA A 167 -8.48 14.15 -8.94
CA ALA A 167 -8.14 14.19 -7.53
C ALA A 167 -7.40 12.92 -7.05
N ASN A 168 -7.62 11.78 -7.70
CA ASN A 168 -6.96 10.52 -7.41
C ASN A 168 -7.19 9.53 -8.57
N LEU A 169 -6.20 8.71 -8.92
CA LEU A 169 -6.39 7.65 -9.93
C LEU A 169 -7.52 6.68 -9.59
N LEU A 170 -7.84 6.47 -8.31
CA LEU A 170 -8.91 5.57 -7.88
C LEU A 170 -10.32 6.06 -8.26
N VAL A 171 -10.50 7.34 -8.60
CA VAL A 171 -11.81 7.90 -9.02
C VAL A 171 -11.92 8.11 -10.52
N ASP A 172 -10.89 7.73 -11.30
CA ASP A 172 -11.04 7.60 -12.75
C ASP A 172 -12.00 6.43 -13.07
N PRO A 173 -12.97 6.60 -13.98
CA PRO A 173 -13.99 5.58 -14.22
C PRO A 173 -13.45 4.20 -14.62
N GLU A 174 -12.37 4.13 -15.38
CA GLU A 174 -11.80 2.84 -15.80
C GLU A 174 -11.07 2.16 -14.64
N PHE A 175 -10.25 2.89 -13.88
CA PHE A 175 -9.57 2.33 -12.71
C PHE A 175 -10.55 1.96 -11.59
N ALA A 176 -11.58 2.77 -11.36
CA ALA A 176 -12.64 2.47 -10.40
C ALA A 176 -13.34 1.16 -10.75
N LYS A 177 -13.73 0.97 -12.03
CA LYS A 177 -14.31 -0.28 -12.50
C LYS A 177 -13.37 -1.46 -12.25
N GLU A 178 -12.09 -1.31 -12.54
CA GLU A 178 -11.12 -2.39 -12.35
C GLU A 178 -10.92 -2.80 -10.90
N ILE A 179 -10.94 -1.85 -9.97
CA ILE A 179 -10.90 -2.12 -8.54
C ILE A 179 -12.18 -2.83 -8.10
N ILE A 180 -13.35 -2.38 -8.55
CA ILE A 180 -14.64 -3.02 -8.26
C ILE A 180 -14.64 -4.49 -8.70
N ASP A 181 -14.16 -4.77 -9.91
CA ASP A 181 -14.11 -6.12 -10.46
C ASP A 181 -13.15 -7.04 -9.67
N ARG A 182 -12.07 -6.48 -9.09
CA ARG A 182 -10.96 -7.24 -8.48
C ARG A 182 -10.98 -7.29 -6.96
N GLN A 183 -11.74 -6.42 -6.30
CA GLN A 183 -11.66 -6.29 -4.83
C GLN A 183 -11.99 -7.60 -4.09
N SER A 184 -12.87 -8.43 -4.64
CA SER A 184 -13.20 -9.74 -4.03
C SER A 184 -12.00 -10.69 -4.03
N ALA A 185 -11.29 -10.79 -5.16
CA ALA A 185 -10.06 -11.58 -5.27
C ALA A 185 -8.96 -11.04 -4.35
N TRP A 186 -8.81 -9.72 -4.35
CA TRP A 186 -7.84 -9.05 -3.50
C TRP A 186 -8.04 -9.33 -2.00
N ARG A 187 -9.29 -9.24 -1.52
CA ARG A 187 -9.64 -9.58 -0.14
C ARG A 187 -9.35 -11.04 0.19
N ARG A 188 -9.70 -11.97 -0.70
CA ARG A 188 -9.41 -13.40 -0.50
C ARG A 188 -7.92 -13.66 -0.28
N VAL A 189 -7.06 -13.03 -1.10
CA VAL A 189 -5.60 -13.17 -0.96
C VAL A 189 -5.11 -12.61 0.37
N VAL A 190 -5.53 -11.38 0.73
CA VAL A 190 -5.09 -10.76 1.99
C VAL A 190 -5.57 -11.55 3.21
N CYS A 191 -6.83 -11.98 3.23
CA CYS A 191 -7.37 -12.80 4.31
C CYS A 191 -6.68 -14.16 4.42
N LEU A 192 -6.46 -14.85 3.29
CA LEU A 192 -5.74 -16.12 3.27
C LEU A 192 -4.31 -15.95 3.80
N ALA A 193 -3.60 -14.91 3.36
CA ALA A 193 -2.25 -14.63 3.82
C ALA A 193 -2.20 -14.38 5.33
N ILE A 194 -3.10 -13.55 5.87
CA ILE A 194 -3.21 -13.30 7.31
C ILE A 194 -3.48 -14.61 8.08
N ASN A 195 -4.47 -15.39 7.64
CA ASN A 195 -4.83 -16.65 8.27
C ASN A 195 -3.72 -17.71 8.20
N SER A 196 -2.82 -17.60 7.21
CA SER A 196 -1.69 -18.51 7.01
C SER A 196 -0.38 -18.00 7.64
N GLY A 197 -0.39 -16.85 8.34
CA GLY A 197 0.82 -16.24 8.88
C GLY A 197 1.79 -15.71 7.81
N ILE A 198 1.33 -15.49 6.56
CA ILE A 198 2.14 -14.98 5.45
C ILE A 198 2.04 -13.46 5.38
N SER A 199 3.18 -12.78 5.50
CA SER A 199 3.24 -11.33 5.44
C SER A 199 3.06 -10.82 4.00
N THR A 200 2.07 -9.95 3.78
CA THR A 200 1.78 -9.31 2.48
C THR A 200 1.66 -7.78 2.61
N PRO A 201 2.66 -7.10 3.18
CA PRO A 201 2.52 -5.73 3.69
C PRO A 201 2.11 -4.72 2.61
N GLY A 202 2.66 -4.84 1.39
CA GLY A 202 2.28 -3.97 0.28
C GLY A 202 0.83 -4.16 -0.19
N MET A 203 0.32 -5.40 -0.21
CA MET A 203 -1.08 -5.67 -0.60
C MET A 203 -2.05 -5.27 0.51
N SER A 204 -1.74 -5.59 1.76
CA SER A 204 -2.55 -5.22 2.92
C SER A 204 -2.63 -3.70 3.11
N ALA A 205 -1.51 -2.99 3.00
CA ALA A 205 -1.48 -1.53 3.08
C ALA A 205 -2.26 -0.86 1.93
N SER A 206 -2.15 -1.42 0.72
CA SER A 206 -2.93 -0.95 -0.43
C SER A 206 -4.44 -1.15 -0.20
N LEU A 207 -4.85 -2.28 0.38
CA LEU A 207 -6.26 -2.57 0.65
C LEU A 207 -6.82 -1.63 1.72
N ALA A 208 -6.06 -1.43 2.80
CA ALA A 208 -6.41 -0.47 3.86
C ALA A 208 -6.52 0.96 3.32
N TYR A 209 -5.62 1.37 2.42
CA TYR A 209 -5.69 2.66 1.74
C TYR A 209 -6.98 2.81 0.93
N PHE A 210 -7.31 1.83 0.08
CA PHE A 210 -8.54 1.83 -0.70
C PHE A 210 -9.79 1.87 0.18
N ASP A 211 -9.84 1.02 1.21
CA ASP A 211 -11.00 0.94 2.11
C ASP A 211 -11.18 2.20 2.95
N THR A 212 -10.11 2.92 3.28
CA THR A 212 -10.18 4.21 3.96
C THR A 212 -10.63 5.30 3.00
N TYR A 213 -10.02 5.37 1.81
CA TYR A 213 -10.24 6.46 0.84
C TYR A 213 -11.66 6.49 0.28
N ARG A 214 -12.32 5.34 0.13
CA ARG A 214 -13.67 5.24 -0.45
C ARG A 214 -14.82 5.49 0.55
N ARG A 215 -14.52 5.74 1.83
CA ARG A 215 -15.53 5.86 2.89
C ARG A 215 -15.86 7.33 3.12
N GLU A 216 -17.15 7.64 3.16
CA GLU A 216 -17.65 8.96 3.57
C GLU A 216 -17.32 9.27 5.04
N ARG A 217 -17.42 8.26 5.92
CA ARG A 217 -17.10 8.37 7.35
C ARG A 217 -16.05 7.34 7.76
N VAL A 218 -15.02 7.82 8.45
CA VAL A 218 -13.94 7.04 9.05
C VAL A 218 -13.93 7.26 10.57
N PRO A 219 -13.36 6.35 11.38
CA PRO A 219 -13.40 6.43 12.84
C PRO A 219 -12.55 7.58 13.46
N ALA A 220 -12.12 8.55 12.65
CA ALA A 220 -11.38 9.73 13.11
C ALA A 220 -12.22 10.66 14.00
N ASN A 221 -13.55 10.53 13.99
CA ASN A 221 -14.42 11.23 14.93
C ASN A 221 -14.10 10.86 16.40
N LEU A 222 -13.78 9.59 16.68
CA LEU A 222 -13.37 9.17 18.02
C LEU A 222 -12.00 9.74 18.39
N VAL A 223 -11.05 9.76 17.43
CA VAL A 223 -9.73 10.37 17.65
C VAL A 223 -9.85 11.86 17.95
N GLN A 224 -10.69 12.59 17.20
CA GLN A 224 -10.98 14.00 17.47
C GLN A 224 -11.59 14.20 18.86
N ALA A 225 -12.58 13.39 19.25
CA ALA A 225 -13.17 13.44 20.59
C ALA A 225 -12.12 13.16 21.69
N GLN A 226 -11.25 12.18 21.50
CA GLN A 226 -10.15 11.89 22.44
C GLN A 226 -9.19 13.07 22.58
N ARG A 227 -8.77 13.67 21.45
CA ARG A 227 -7.88 14.84 21.43
C ARG A 227 -8.49 16.03 22.16
N ASP A 228 -9.78 16.29 21.94
CA ASP A 228 -10.48 17.35 22.69
C ASP A 228 -10.61 17.01 24.18
N TYR A 229 -10.85 15.74 24.52
CA TYR A 229 -10.93 15.26 25.89
C TYR A 229 -9.67 15.53 26.70
N PHE A 230 -8.51 15.07 26.24
CA PHE A 230 -7.27 15.17 27.03
C PHE A 230 -6.54 16.50 26.85
N GLY A 231 -6.79 17.23 25.76
CA GLY A 231 -5.94 18.35 25.33
C GLY A 231 -6.68 19.60 24.89
N ALA A 232 -8.01 19.65 25.00
CA ALA A 232 -8.83 20.78 24.55
C ALA A 232 -8.51 21.22 23.11
N HIS A 233 -8.17 20.26 22.24
CA HIS A 233 -7.78 20.52 20.86
C HIS A 233 -8.93 20.95 19.95
N THR A 234 -10.15 21.03 20.47
CA THR A 234 -11.39 21.30 19.73
C THR A 234 -11.70 20.26 18.66
N TYR A 235 -12.93 20.30 18.13
CA TYR A 235 -13.37 19.50 17.01
C TYR A 235 -14.42 20.26 16.18
N GLU A 236 -14.59 19.87 14.93
CA GLU A 236 -15.68 20.35 14.06
C GLU A 236 -16.87 19.39 14.12
N ARG A 237 -18.04 19.88 13.73
CA ARG A 237 -19.28 19.10 13.72
C ARG A 237 -19.82 18.94 12.30
N VAL A 238 -20.59 17.87 12.09
CA VAL A 238 -21.21 17.55 10.79
C VAL A 238 -22.52 18.29 10.54
N ASP A 239 -23.08 18.90 11.59
CA ASP A 239 -24.40 19.55 11.59
C ASP A 239 -24.34 21.07 11.79
N MET A 240 -23.14 21.63 11.96
CA MET A 240 -22.92 23.07 12.11
C MET A 240 -21.46 23.45 11.91
N ASP A 241 -21.25 24.64 11.33
CA ASP A 241 -19.93 25.22 11.16
C ASP A 241 -19.35 25.73 12.48
N GLY A 242 -18.04 25.57 12.66
CA GLY A 242 -17.31 26.11 13.80
C GLY A 242 -16.37 25.11 14.47
N SER A 243 -15.64 25.62 15.47
CA SER A 243 -14.74 24.85 16.32
C SER A 243 -15.35 24.75 17.73
N PHE A 244 -15.48 23.52 18.22
CA PHE A 244 -16.19 23.20 19.45
C PHE A 244 -15.24 22.55 20.45
N HIS A 245 -15.39 22.91 21.72
CA HIS A 245 -14.77 22.23 22.84
C HIS A 245 -15.85 21.67 23.76
N THR A 246 -15.68 20.44 24.22
CA THR A 246 -16.56 19.82 25.22
C THR A 246 -15.82 19.68 26.53
N GLU A 247 -16.49 20.02 27.64
CA GLU A 247 -16.00 19.79 28.99
C GLU A 247 -16.22 18.33 29.42
N TRP A 248 -15.54 17.40 28.72
CA TRP A 248 -15.84 15.97 28.76
C TRP A 248 -15.78 15.38 30.17
N PHE A 249 -14.75 15.72 30.95
CA PHE A 249 -14.58 15.20 32.31
C PHE A 249 -15.75 15.61 33.22
N LYS A 250 -16.19 16.87 33.12
CA LYS A 250 -17.32 17.38 33.92
C LYS A 250 -18.62 16.64 33.59
N ILE A 251 -18.88 16.41 32.30
CA ILE A 251 -20.08 15.71 31.84
C ILE A 251 -20.03 14.22 32.25
N ALA A 252 -18.91 13.54 31.97
CA ALA A 252 -18.75 12.12 32.26
C ALA A 252 -18.82 11.81 33.76
N LYS A 253 -18.35 12.72 34.62
CA LYS A 253 -18.49 12.58 36.07
C LYS A 253 -19.96 12.67 36.50
N LYS A 254 -20.69 13.68 36.04
CA LYS A 254 -22.13 13.84 36.35
C LYS A 254 -23.00 12.68 35.90
N LEU A 255 -22.63 11.96 34.84
CA LEU A 255 -23.38 10.80 34.34
C LEU A 255 -23.17 9.53 35.19
N LYS A 256 -22.17 9.52 36.07
CA LYS A 256 -21.87 8.39 36.96
C LYS A 256 -22.50 8.55 38.36
N ASP A 257 -22.90 9.77 38.70
CA ASP A 257 -23.60 10.12 39.94
C ASP A 257 -25.12 9.94 39.74
#